data_AF-A0A2V8G1W1-F1
#
_entry.id   AF-A0A2V8G1W1-F1
#
_cell.length_a   1.000
_cell.length_b   1.000
_cell.length_c   1.000
_cell.angle_alpha   90.00
_cell.angle_beta   90.00
_cell.angle_gamma   90.00
#
_symmetry.space_group_name_H-M   'P 1'
#
loop_
_entity.id
_entity.type
_entity.pdbx_description
1 polymer ?
#
loop_
_entity_poly.entity_id
_entity_poly.type
_entity_poly.pdbx_seq_one_letter_code
_entity_poly.pdbx_strand_id
1 'polypeptide(L)'
;MAVFQNDHRTVRTIACWMLAVAAFTPAFAQDPQYHRIGHTGCQPISQRTSELGCWITAEASQGKLPPQPIYWHLDQYPTRAAAETERGPHGTVVESLSKIWLFAIATAEWHPSGG
;
A
#
# COMPACT_ATOMS: atom_id res chain seq x y z
N MET A 1 25.47 64.72 9.56
CA MET A 1 24.83 64.04 8.42
C MET A 1 25.72 62.88 8.02
N ALA A 2 25.33 61.64 8.32
CA ALA A 2 26.05 60.46 7.86
C ALA A 2 25.37 59.95 6.58
N VAL A 3 26.08 60.04 5.46
CA VAL A 3 25.63 59.51 4.17
C VAL A 3 25.83 58.00 4.22
N PHE A 4 24.72 57.24 4.18
CA PHE A 4 24.76 55.80 3.94
C PHE A 4 25.33 55.57 2.53
N GLN A 5 26.60 55.18 2.45
CA GLN A 5 27.20 54.71 1.22
C GLN A 5 26.59 53.36 0.87
N ASN A 6 25.71 53.38 -0.13
CA ASN A 6 25.03 52.24 -0.72
C ASN A 6 26.05 51.39 -1.51
N ASP A 7 26.81 50.56 -0.79
CA ASP A 7 27.82 49.69 -1.39
C ASP A 7 27.14 48.55 -2.18
N HIS A 8 27.19 48.65 -3.51
CA HIS A 8 26.67 47.66 -4.45
C HIS A 8 27.24 46.25 -4.22
N ARG A 9 28.41 46.12 -3.56
CA ARG A 9 28.96 44.83 -3.16
C ARG A 9 28.10 44.17 -2.08
N THR A 10 27.60 44.94 -1.12
CA THR A 10 26.74 44.44 -0.04
C THR A 10 25.40 43.94 -0.58
N VAL A 11 24.84 44.63 -1.57
CA VAL A 11 23.58 44.23 -2.23
C VAL A 11 23.73 42.92 -3.01
N ARG A 12 24.84 42.71 -3.74
CA ARG A 12 25.08 41.46 -4.49
C ARG A 12 25.27 40.25 -3.57
N THR A 13 25.97 40.42 -2.45
CA THR A 13 26.19 39.34 -1.49
C THR A 13 24.88 38.91 -0.82
N ILE A 14 24.03 39.86 -0.43
CA ILE A 14 22.71 39.56 0.15
C ILE A 14 21.80 38.86 -0.87
N ALA A 15 21.81 39.28 -2.13
CA ALA A 15 21.02 38.63 -3.19
C ALA A 15 21.45 37.18 -3.45
N CYS A 16 22.76 36.88 -3.41
CA CYS A 16 23.26 35.51 -3.53
C CYS A 16 22.85 34.61 -2.35
N TRP A 17 22.79 35.15 -1.13
CA TRP A 17 22.29 34.39 0.02
C TRP A 17 20.79 34.13 -0.05
N MET A 18 19.98 35.08 -0.57
CA MET A 18 18.54 34.85 -0.74
C MET A 18 18.20 33.80 -1.81
N LEU A 19 19.00 33.67 -2.86
CA LEU A 19 18.79 32.63 -3.89
C LEU A 19 19.15 31.21 -3.41
N ALA A 20 20.11 31.06 -2.49
CA ALA A 20 20.51 29.75 -1.98
C ALA A 20 19.49 29.13 -1.00
N VAL A 21 18.72 29.96 -0.27
CA VAL A 21 17.71 29.48 0.69
C VAL A 21 16.48 28.89 -0.02
N ALA A 22 16.16 29.35 -1.23
CA ALA A 22 15.01 28.85 -2.00
C ALA A 22 15.21 27.41 -2.54
N ALA A 23 16.44 26.91 -2.61
CA ALA A 23 16.73 25.56 -3.11
C ALA A 23 16.71 24.48 -1.99
N PHE A 24 16.65 24.89 -0.73
CA PHE A 24 16.61 24.00 0.44
C PHE A 24 15.19 23.84 1.00
N THR A 25 14.15 24.01 0.18
CA THR A 25 12.85 23.44 0.55
C THR A 25 13.03 21.93 0.61
N PRO A 26 12.92 21.28 1.79
CA PRO A 26 12.80 19.83 1.80
C PRO A 26 11.60 19.50 0.92
N ALA A 27 11.79 18.62 -0.05
CA ALA A 27 10.72 18.10 -0.87
C ALA A 27 9.82 17.23 0.04
N PHE A 28 8.91 17.86 0.79
CA PHE A 28 7.88 17.18 1.59
C PHE A 28 6.93 16.32 0.72
N ALA A 29 7.12 16.31 -0.60
CA ALA A 29 6.44 15.40 -1.51
C ALA A 29 6.97 13.96 -1.48
N GLN A 30 8.13 13.69 -0.87
CA GLN A 30 8.68 12.34 -0.73
C GLN A 30 8.83 11.96 0.75
N ASP A 31 7.71 11.81 1.45
CA ASP A 31 7.68 11.09 2.72
C ASP A 31 7.68 9.57 2.43
N PRO A 32 8.76 8.83 2.74
CA PRO A 32 8.75 7.37 2.60
C PRO A 32 7.72 6.67 3.50
N GLN A 33 7.07 7.38 4.44
CA GLN A 33 5.95 6.86 5.23
C GLN A 33 4.59 6.85 4.50
N TYR A 34 4.49 7.33 3.26
CA TYR A 34 3.23 7.28 2.50
C TYR A 34 2.89 5.87 1.93
N HIS A 35 3.60 4.80 2.33
CA HIS A 35 3.35 3.46 1.79
C HIS A 35 2.19 2.67 2.45
N ARG A 36 1.51 3.16 3.49
CA ARG A 36 0.19 2.62 3.88
C ARG A 36 -0.60 3.67 4.63
N ILE A 37 -1.90 3.75 4.34
CA ILE A 37 -2.83 4.62 5.04
C ILE A 37 -2.73 4.40 6.56
N GLY A 38 -2.35 5.47 7.28
CA GLY A 38 -2.64 5.75 8.69
C GLY A 38 -1.76 5.02 9.71
N HIS A 39 -0.66 5.65 10.14
CA HIS A 39 0.05 5.48 11.42
C HIS A 39 0.11 4.04 11.96
N THR A 40 1.21 3.31 11.67
CA THR A 40 1.35 1.83 11.83
C THR A 40 0.43 1.12 10.83
N GLY A 41 0.98 0.55 9.75
CA GLY A 41 0.18 -0.09 8.69
C GLY A 41 -0.84 -1.13 9.22
N CYS A 42 -1.81 -1.55 8.38
CA CYS A 42 -2.81 -2.54 8.77
C CYS A 42 -2.17 -3.71 9.55
N GLN A 43 -2.79 -4.12 10.65
CA GLN A 43 -2.31 -5.26 11.45
C GLN A 43 -3.00 -6.55 11.01
N PRO A 44 -2.40 -7.73 11.25
CA PRO A 44 -3.07 -9.02 11.03
C PRO A 44 -4.41 -9.10 11.76
N ILE A 45 -5.41 -9.73 11.16
CA ILE A 45 -6.73 -9.92 11.79
C ILE A 45 -6.67 -10.67 13.13
N SER A 46 -5.61 -11.45 13.38
CA SER A 46 -5.36 -12.08 14.68
C SER A 46 -5.06 -11.09 15.81
N GLN A 47 -4.67 -9.86 15.47
CA GLN A 47 -4.41 -8.76 16.42
C GLN A 47 -5.58 -7.79 16.49
N ARG A 48 -6.75 -8.17 15.96
CA ARG A 48 -7.93 -7.30 15.88
C ARG A 48 -8.51 -7.02 17.26
N THR A 49 -8.55 -5.73 17.62
CA THR A 49 -9.14 -5.24 18.88
C THR A 49 -10.51 -4.58 18.70
N SER A 50 -10.88 -4.23 17.47
CA SER A 50 -12.17 -3.63 17.11
C SER A 50 -12.68 -4.18 15.79
N GLU A 51 -14.00 -4.22 15.60
CA GLU A 51 -14.60 -4.68 14.34
C GLU A 51 -14.22 -3.78 13.15
N LEU A 52 -14.24 -2.46 13.36
CA LEU A 52 -13.83 -1.48 12.36
C LEU A 52 -12.33 -1.19 12.47
N GLY A 53 -11.62 -1.15 11.34
CA GLY A 53 -10.19 -0.84 11.28
C GLY A 53 -9.50 -1.30 10.00
N CYS A 54 -8.18 -1.07 9.93
CA CYS A 54 -7.29 -1.53 8.87
C CYS A 54 -6.74 -2.92 9.26
N TRP A 55 -7.39 -4.00 8.80
CA TRP A 55 -7.02 -5.37 9.16
C TRP A 55 -6.59 -6.17 7.93
N ILE A 56 -5.45 -6.87 8.02
CA ILE A 56 -4.99 -7.82 7.00
C ILE A 56 -5.71 -9.15 7.24
N THR A 57 -6.57 -9.53 6.30
CA THR A 57 -7.34 -10.78 6.35
C THR A 57 -6.61 -11.98 5.75
N ALA A 58 -5.66 -11.74 4.84
CA ALA A 58 -4.79 -12.75 4.26
C ALA A 58 -3.44 -12.16 3.84
N GLU A 59 -2.40 -12.96 4.02
CA GLU A 59 -1.08 -12.78 3.41
C GLU A 59 -0.63 -14.14 2.89
N ALA A 60 -0.39 -14.25 1.58
CA ALA A 60 0.00 -15.49 0.93
C ALA A 60 1.08 -15.22 -0.10
N SER A 61 2.25 -15.83 0.07
CA SER A 61 3.31 -15.80 -0.93
C SER A 61 2.87 -16.55 -2.18
N GLN A 62 2.90 -15.86 -3.33
CA GLN A 62 2.38 -16.40 -4.58
C GLN A 62 3.40 -17.24 -5.37
N GLY A 63 4.67 -17.22 -4.96
CA GLY A 63 5.74 -17.89 -5.70
C GLY A 63 5.86 -17.41 -7.15
N LYS A 64 6.19 -18.32 -8.07
CA LYS A 64 6.29 -18.02 -9.50
C LYS A 64 4.89 -18.07 -10.13
N LEU A 65 4.47 -16.95 -10.70
CA LEU A 65 3.20 -16.83 -11.40
C LEU A 65 3.33 -17.28 -12.86
N PRO A 66 2.24 -17.77 -13.49
CA PRO A 66 2.21 -18.07 -14.92
C PRO A 66 2.63 -16.87 -15.78
N PRO A 67 3.35 -17.08 -16.91
CA PRO A 67 3.80 -16.00 -17.79
C PRO A 67 2.69 -15.53 -18.76
N GLN A 68 1.49 -15.31 -18.23
CA GLN A 68 0.30 -14.88 -18.96
C GLN A 68 -0.54 -13.95 -18.07
N PRO A 69 -1.50 -13.18 -18.62
CA PRO A 69 -2.41 -12.38 -17.79
C PRO A 69 -3.13 -13.25 -16.74
N ILE A 70 -3.14 -12.75 -15.52
CA ILE A 70 -3.75 -13.38 -14.34
C ILE A 70 -4.67 -12.38 -13.66
N TYR A 71 -5.67 -12.92 -12.98
CA TYR A 71 -6.77 -12.21 -12.37
C TYR A 71 -6.95 -12.70 -10.94
N TRP A 72 -7.45 -11.80 -10.10
CA TRP A 72 -7.86 -12.15 -8.76
C TRP A 72 -9.33 -12.53 -8.76
N HIS A 73 -9.62 -13.75 -8.31
CA HIS A 73 -10.96 -14.29 -8.16
C HIS A 73 -11.32 -14.40 -6.69
N LEU A 74 -12.60 -14.14 -6.39
CA LEU A 74 -13.15 -13.97 -5.05
C LEU A 74 -14.49 -14.70 -4.96
N ASP A 75 -14.47 -15.91 -4.42
CA ASP A 75 -15.63 -16.81 -4.46
C ASP A 75 -16.07 -17.22 -3.05
N GLN A 76 -17.37 -17.37 -2.83
CA GLN A 76 -17.94 -17.64 -1.51
C GLN A 76 -18.30 -19.10 -1.37
N TYR A 77 -17.76 -19.75 -0.34
CA TYR A 77 -18.05 -21.16 -0.08
C TYR A 77 -18.97 -21.34 1.13
N PRO A 78 -19.79 -22.41 1.14
CA PRO A 78 -20.62 -22.74 2.28
C PRO A 78 -19.79 -23.28 3.47
N THR A 79 -18.61 -23.86 3.21
CA THR A 79 -17.74 -24.42 4.25
C THR A 79 -16.26 -24.21 3.91
N ARG A 80 -15.41 -24.17 4.95
CA ARG A 80 -13.97 -24.01 4.81
C ARG A 80 -13.36 -25.20 4.08
N ALA A 81 -13.85 -26.42 4.38
CA ALA A 81 -13.37 -27.64 3.73
C ALA A 81 -13.63 -27.63 2.21
N ALA A 82 -14.78 -27.11 1.76
CA ALA A 82 -15.07 -26.97 0.33
C ALA A 82 -14.10 -26.00 -0.35
N ALA A 83 -13.87 -24.82 0.25
CA ALA A 83 -12.91 -23.84 -0.26
C ALA A 83 -11.48 -24.39 -0.31
N GLU A 84 -11.04 -25.09 0.74
CA GLU A 84 -9.69 -25.66 0.82
C GLU A 84 -9.44 -26.75 -0.23
N THR A 85 -10.49 -27.48 -0.64
CA THR A 85 -10.41 -28.49 -1.70
C THR A 85 -10.11 -27.85 -3.07
N GLU A 86 -10.60 -26.63 -3.30
CA GLU A 86 -10.45 -25.89 -4.57
C GLU A 86 -9.35 -24.82 -4.56
N ARG A 87 -8.69 -24.60 -3.41
CA ARG A 87 -7.73 -23.50 -3.19
C ARG A 87 -6.63 -23.41 -4.25
N GLY A 88 -6.15 -24.56 -4.72
CA GLY A 88 -5.01 -24.62 -5.64
C GLY A 88 -3.72 -24.03 -5.06
N PRO A 89 -2.68 -23.84 -5.89
CA PRO A 89 -1.36 -23.38 -5.46
C PRO A 89 -1.26 -21.87 -5.20
N HIS A 90 -2.14 -21.08 -5.82
CA HIS A 90 -2.13 -19.60 -5.74
C HIS A 90 -3.39 -19.05 -5.08
N GLY A 91 -4.01 -19.86 -4.20
CA GLY A 91 -5.20 -19.47 -3.46
C GLY A 91 -4.98 -19.42 -1.97
N THR A 92 -5.86 -18.68 -1.29
CA THR A 92 -5.93 -18.61 0.17
C THR A 92 -7.38 -18.55 0.64
N VAL A 93 -7.70 -19.32 1.67
CA VAL A 93 -9.06 -19.38 2.24
C VAL A 93 -9.14 -18.45 3.44
N VAL A 94 -10.08 -17.51 3.38
CA VAL A 94 -10.24 -16.42 4.35
C VAL A 94 -11.65 -16.43 4.92
N GLU A 95 -11.76 -16.18 6.21
CA GLU A 95 -13.05 -15.92 6.86
C GLU A 95 -13.17 -14.43 7.14
N SER A 96 -14.20 -13.80 6.58
CA SER A 96 -14.46 -12.37 6.76
C SER A 96 -15.93 -12.06 6.50
N LEU A 97 -16.46 -11.07 7.21
CA LEU A 97 -17.88 -10.66 7.12
C LEU A 97 -18.85 -11.83 7.32
N SER A 98 -18.51 -12.76 8.22
CA SER A 98 -19.28 -14.00 8.49
C SER A 98 -19.45 -14.91 7.27
N LYS A 99 -18.53 -14.81 6.30
CA LYS A 99 -18.47 -15.63 5.09
C LYS A 99 -17.11 -16.31 4.98
N ILE A 100 -17.09 -17.40 4.22
CA ILE A 100 -15.88 -18.14 3.86
C ILE A 100 -15.60 -17.80 2.40
N TRP A 101 -14.42 -17.26 2.16
CA TRP A 101 -13.97 -16.81 0.85
C TRP A 101 -12.78 -17.64 0.38
N LEU A 102 -12.75 -17.97 -0.90
CA LEU A 102 -11.53 -18.37 -1.59
C LEU A 102 -11.03 -17.17 -2.41
N PHE A 103 -9.82 -16.73 -2.11
CA PHE A 103 -9.11 -15.72 -2.88
C PHE A 103 -8.10 -16.47 -3.76
N ALA A 104 -8.24 -16.42 -5.08
CA ALA A 104 -7.37 -17.16 -6.00
C ALA A 104 -6.74 -16.25 -7.07
N ILE A 105 -5.46 -16.46 -7.36
CA ILE A 105 -4.78 -15.84 -8.50
C ILE A 105 -4.70 -16.86 -9.63
N ALA A 106 -5.47 -16.64 -10.69
CA ALA A 106 -5.62 -17.59 -11.79
C ALA A 106 -5.82 -16.90 -13.15
N THR A 107 -5.97 -17.68 -14.22
CA THR A 107 -6.27 -17.14 -15.55
C THR A 107 -7.72 -16.63 -15.61
N ALA A 108 -8.11 -15.96 -16.70
CA ALA A 108 -9.46 -15.40 -16.83
C ALA A 108 -10.55 -16.48 -16.84
N GLU A 109 -10.23 -17.65 -17.37
CA GLU A 109 -11.15 -18.77 -17.60
C GLU A 109 -11.33 -19.65 -16.35
N TRP A 110 -10.54 -19.42 -15.31
CA TRP A 110 -10.67 -20.15 -14.07
C TRP A 110 -11.97 -19.76 -13.38
N HIS A 111 -12.69 -20.77 -12.90
CA HIS A 111 -13.87 -20.60 -12.08
C HIS A 111 -13.96 -21.77 -11.10
N PRO A 112 -14.34 -21.54 -9.84
CA PRO A 112 -14.56 -22.63 -8.90
C PRO A 112 -15.83 -23.42 -9.23
N SER A 113 -15.86 -24.68 -8.81
CA SER A 113 -17.03 -25.54 -9.02
C SER A 113 -18.09 -25.41 -7.93
N GLY A 114 -17.70 -24.93 -6.74
CA GLY A 114 -18.58 -24.86 -5.57
C GLY A 114 -18.70 -23.49 -4.89
N GLY A 115 -18.25 -22.42 -5.56
CA GLY A 115 -18.17 -21.05 -5.01
C GLY A 115 -19.08 -20.02 -5.68
#